data_AF-A0A1B3WSZ8-F1
#
_entry.id   AF-A0A1B3WSZ8-F1
#
_cell.length_a   1.000
_cell.length_b   1.000
_cell.length_c   1.000
_cell.angle_alpha   90.00
_cell.angle_beta   90.00
_cell.angle_gamma   90.00
#
_symmetry.space_group_name_H-M   'P 1'
#
loop_
_entity.id
_entity.type
_entity.pdbx_description
1 polymer ?
#
loop_
_entity_poly.entity_id
_entity_poly.type
_entity_poly.pdbx_seq_one_letter_code
_entity_poly.pdbx_strand_id
1 'polypeptide(L)'
;MHGQKAVCLVLIITAFLLVPIPSQVFAISEFNWELRAYRDFSVACAFSTSDANPPGNDVLRIHCGDRIASEFALTPQCDDPTFLACDGYFLRGFSLQSDPHEDIWIGSSSFMGLREIEIRPLNCEPNAICDQIPIIEFSVRSQSDAQSVFQITIDNEDFTCAAPVCQIALAPPSSKKNSWITASLIDPEGTSGKLHHIFFRFKRLMRSPDLFFLEWLWCDRFGDSLYGAENWYVVPSPLELGRLDGTVLAPSQTEDDIYTEYQLYGLCAEFIRNGTVRARDCPGFGLLDGKTPNGCGIDACREQVILRQNDANQQITRAGTAFRIPPGLLKNVLLGESQFTKFSGQPGEIGAGHLTQLGVDTLLRWSPSTFASACAEVYPLLPELCAAGYEAMDEPHRRLLRGVIVREARADEGIMLTARILFACERQVGWIIIDLRNRPLQHITDYQTLWKLSVATYHAGAECTRQAITRTVKQQYAIQWTNIRRNYVGKCRSAPAYVDIVFSPDYPRYPPLMSSADH
;
A
#
# COMPACT_ATOMS: atom_id res chain seq x y z
N MET A 1 77.44 -6.75 -43.20
CA MET A 1 76.66 -7.84 -43.83
C MET A 1 76.27 -8.83 -42.74
N HIS A 2 74.97 -9.06 -42.57
CA HIS A 2 74.29 -10.11 -41.76
C HIS A 2 74.57 -10.10 -40.23
N GLY A 3 73.61 -9.98 -39.32
CA GLY A 3 72.15 -9.89 -39.39
C GLY A 3 71.60 -9.83 -37.95
N GLN A 4 70.63 -8.94 -37.72
CA GLN A 4 70.00 -8.62 -36.43
C GLN A 4 69.20 -9.80 -35.84
N LYS A 5 69.17 -9.89 -34.50
CA LYS A 5 67.96 -10.24 -33.75
C LYS A 5 67.84 -9.31 -32.53
N ALA A 6 67.00 -8.29 -32.69
CA ALA A 6 66.53 -7.44 -31.61
C ALA A 6 65.31 -8.12 -30.95
N VAL A 7 65.29 -8.09 -29.63
CA VAL A 7 64.22 -8.63 -28.77
C VAL A 7 62.99 -7.73 -28.91
N CYS A 8 61.87 -8.30 -29.39
CA CYS A 8 60.59 -7.62 -29.49
C CYS A 8 59.85 -7.73 -28.15
N LEU A 9 59.67 -6.59 -27.47
CA LEU A 9 58.83 -6.43 -26.29
C LEU A 9 57.37 -6.41 -26.76
N VAL A 10 56.58 -7.43 -26.39
CA VAL A 10 55.14 -7.48 -26.68
C VAL A 10 54.41 -6.59 -25.67
N LEU A 11 53.98 -5.42 -26.12
CA LEU A 11 53.03 -4.55 -25.42
C LEU A 11 51.62 -5.14 -25.56
N ILE A 12 51.10 -5.73 -24.48
CA ILE A 12 49.69 -6.08 -24.36
C ILE A 12 48.92 -4.78 -24.09
N ILE A 13 48.26 -4.24 -25.11
CA ILE A 13 47.29 -3.15 -24.95
C ILE A 13 45.99 -3.79 -24.48
N THR A 14 45.71 -3.70 -23.19
CA THR A 14 44.37 -3.94 -22.62
C THR A 14 43.45 -2.82 -23.07
N ALA A 15 42.67 -3.07 -24.12
CA ALA A 15 41.56 -2.21 -24.49
C ALA A 15 40.46 -2.34 -23.43
N PHE A 16 40.42 -1.40 -22.48
CA PHE A 16 39.26 -1.18 -21.63
C PHE A 16 38.12 -0.69 -22.52
N LEU A 17 37.25 -1.62 -22.95
CA LEU A 17 35.91 -1.29 -23.42
C LEU A 17 35.15 -0.72 -22.23
N LEU A 18 35.13 0.60 -22.11
CA LEU A 18 34.15 1.33 -21.32
C LEU A 18 32.78 1.04 -21.94
N VAL A 19 32.11 0.01 -21.45
CA VAL A 19 30.67 -0.15 -21.67
C VAL A 19 30.03 1.06 -20.99
N PRO A 20 29.33 1.95 -21.73
CA PRO A 20 28.56 2.99 -21.09
C PRO A 20 27.53 2.29 -20.21
N ILE A 21 27.63 2.48 -18.90
CA ILE A 21 26.54 2.14 -17.98
C ILE A 21 25.33 2.91 -18.54
N PRO A 22 24.26 2.23 -18.98
CA PRO A 22 23.08 2.94 -19.44
C PRO A 22 22.60 3.78 -18.27
N SER A 23 22.69 5.11 -18.41
CA SER A 23 22.04 6.04 -17.53
C SER A 23 20.58 5.62 -17.43
N GLN A 24 20.11 5.26 -16.24
CA GLN A 24 18.69 5.04 -16.00
C GLN A 24 17.97 6.31 -16.46
N VAL A 25 17.25 6.21 -17.57
CA VAL A 25 16.31 7.25 -17.98
C VAL A 25 15.16 7.10 -17.00
N PHE A 26 15.20 7.86 -15.91
CA PHE A 26 14.02 8.04 -15.08
C PHE A 26 12.98 8.73 -15.96
N ALA A 27 11.95 7.98 -16.37
CA ALA A 27 10.76 8.59 -16.90
C ALA A 27 10.25 9.56 -15.82
N ILE A 28 10.19 10.85 -16.14
CA ILE A 28 9.62 11.84 -15.22
C ILE A 28 8.13 11.48 -15.12
N SER A 29 7.73 10.90 -14.00
CA SER A 29 6.33 10.57 -13.73
C SER A 29 5.54 11.87 -13.66
N GLU A 30 4.63 12.08 -14.60
CA GLU A 30 3.72 13.23 -14.59
C GLU A 30 2.45 12.86 -13.83
N PHE A 31 2.22 13.54 -12.72
CA PHE A 31 1.03 13.37 -11.89
C PHE A 31 0.03 14.49 -12.16
N ASN A 32 -1.22 14.14 -12.45
CA ASN A 32 -2.25 15.11 -12.83
C ASN A 32 -3.10 15.47 -11.62
N TRP A 33 -3.38 16.77 -11.49
CA TRP A 33 -4.20 17.34 -10.44
C TRP A 33 -5.36 18.12 -11.01
N GLU A 34 -6.53 17.98 -10.38
CA GLU A 34 -7.72 18.77 -10.68
C GLU A 34 -8.27 19.37 -9.38
N LEU A 35 -8.54 20.68 -9.36
CA LEU A 35 -9.47 21.26 -8.40
C LEU A 35 -10.88 21.21 -8.99
N ARG A 36 -11.80 20.60 -8.27
CA ARG A 36 -13.18 20.41 -8.74
C ARG A 36 -14.19 20.90 -7.73
N ALA A 37 -15.27 21.50 -8.22
CA ALA A 37 -16.34 22.01 -7.37
C ALA A 37 -17.11 20.86 -6.72
N TYR A 38 -17.40 20.95 -5.42
CA TYR A 38 -18.20 19.93 -4.74
C TYR A 38 -19.63 19.81 -5.30
N ARG A 39 -20.25 20.95 -5.61
CA ARG A 39 -21.65 21.06 -6.04
C ARG A 39 -22.00 20.26 -7.29
N ASP A 40 -21.14 20.32 -8.31
CA ASP A 40 -21.42 19.76 -9.64
C ASP A 40 -20.25 18.98 -10.25
N PHE A 41 -19.13 18.87 -9.54
CA PHE A 41 -17.90 18.24 -10.01
C PHE A 41 -17.32 18.91 -11.25
N SER A 42 -17.66 20.15 -11.56
CA SER A 42 -16.97 20.87 -12.64
C SER A 42 -15.48 21.02 -12.32
N VAL A 43 -14.62 20.88 -13.33
CA VAL A 43 -13.18 21.14 -13.20
C VAL A 43 -12.98 22.65 -13.18
N ALA A 44 -12.48 23.17 -12.06
CA ALA A 44 -12.17 24.59 -11.88
C ALA A 44 -10.74 24.91 -12.33
N CYS A 45 -9.82 23.97 -12.15
CA CYS A 45 -8.42 24.06 -12.55
C CYS A 45 -7.84 22.66 -12.75
N ALA A 46 -6.94 22.49 -13.72
CA ALA A 46 -6.19 21.25 -13.94
C ALA A 46 -4.74 21.58 -14.28
N PHE A 47 -3.80 20.80 -13.74
CA PHE A 47 -2.35 20.98 -13.93
C PHE A 47 -1.60 19.69 -13.60
N SER A 48 -0.31 19.67 -13.88
CA SER A 48 0.54 18.51 -13.61
C SER A 48 1.74 18.88 -12.75
N THR A 49 2.20 17.91 -11.94
CA THR A 49 3.44 17.99 -11.16
C THR A 49 4.31 16.77 -11.46
N SER A 50 5.61 16.86 -11.15
CA SER A 50 6.52 15.72 -11.22
C SER A 50 6.50 14.84 -9.96
N ASP A 51 5.82 15.27 -8.92
CA ASP A 51 5.67 14.59 -7.62
C ASP A 51 4.20 14.16 -7.45
N ALA A 52 3.96 12.95 -6.94
CA ALA A 52 2.62 12.41 -6.71
C ALA A 52 2.00 12.89 -5.39
N ASN A 53 2.78 13.55 -4.54
CA ASN A 53 2.27 14.14 -3.33
C ASN A 53 1.37 15.37 -3.62
N PRO A 54 0.33 15.61 -2.79
CA PRO A 54 -0.54 16.77 -2.95
C PRO A 54 0.22 18.11 -3.00
N PRO A 55 -0.02 18.96 -4.01
CA PRO A 55 0.66 20.23 -4.17
C PRO A 55 0.35 21.20 -3.03
N GLY A 56 1.36 22.01 -2.70
CA GLY A 56 1.21 23.14 -1.79
C GLY A 56 0.30 24.24 -2.33
N ASN A 57 -0.16 25.11 -1.44
CA ASN A 57 -1.00 26.24 -1.82
C ASN A 57 -0.26 27.25 -2.73
N ASP A 58 1.05 27.35 -2.61
CA ASP A 58 1.94 28.10 -3.51
C ASP A 58 1.85 27.59 -4.95
N VAL A 59 1.94 26.27 -5.14
CA VAL A 59 1.78 25.61 -6.44
C VAL A 59 0.37 25.84 -6.98
N LEU A 60 -0.65 25.73 -6.14
CA LEU A 60 -2.04 26.01 -6.53
C LEU A 60 -2.24 27.47 -6.96
N ARG A 61 -1.62 28.44 -6.30
CA ARG A 61 -1.68 29.86 -6.72
C ARG A 61 -1.06 30.07 -8.09
N ILE A 62 0.08 29.42 -8.35
CA ILE A 62 0.77 29.50 -9.64
C ILE A 62 -0.09 28.94 -10.78
N HIS A 63 -0.67 27.75 -10.60
CA HIS A 63 -1.38 27.05 -11.68
C HIS A 63 -2.86 27.46 -11.80
N CYS A 64 -3.53 27.73 -10.68
CA CYS A 64 -4.98 27.99 -10.63
C CYS A 64 -5.35 29.45 -10.36
N GLY A 65 -4.37 30.30 -10.01
CA GLY A 65 -4.59 31.69 -9.64
C GLY A 65 -5.06 31.88 -8.20
N ASP A 66 -4.82 33.09 -7.66
CA ASP A 66 -5.04 33.41 -6.25
C ASP A 66 -6.47 33.19 -5.76
N ARG A 67 -7.47 33.46 -6.61
CA ARG A 67 -8.88 33.34 -6.24
C ARG A 67 -9.25 31.89 -5.94
N ILE A 68 -8.96 30.97 -6.88
CA ILE A 68 -9.32 29.55 -6.74
C ILE A 68 -8.51 28.91 -5.61
N ALA A 69 -7.21 29.21 -5.51
CA ALA A 69 -6.37 28.71 -4.44
C ALA A 69 -6.85 29.18 -3.05
N SER A 70 -7.26 30.45 -2.93
CA SER A 70 -7.80 30.98 -1.66
C SER A 70 -9.16 30.38 -1.31
N GLU A 71 -10.05 30.18 -2.30
CA GLU A 71 -11.33 29.47 -2.09
C GLU A 71 -11.11 28.01 -1.66
N PHE A 72 -10.14 27.30 -2.25
CA PHE A 72 -9.78 25.95 -1.84
C PHE A 72 -9.20 25.90 -0.42
N ALA A 73 -8.32 26.84 -0.06
CA ALA A 73 -7.75 26.93 1.29
C ALA A 73 -8.83 27.11 2.37
N LEU A 74 -9.89 27.86 2.05
CA LEU A 74 -11.02 28.09 2.94
C LEU A 74 -12.12 27.02 2.84
N THR A 75 -12.00 26.06 1.91
CA THR A 75 -13.01 25.03 1.73
C THR A 75 -13.02 24.10 2.95
N PRO A 76 -14.15 23.99 3.68
CA PRO A 76 -14.26 23.05 4.79
C PRO A 76 -14.30 21.61 4.29
N GLN A 77 -13.96 20.65 5.16
CA GLN A 77 -14.20 19.24 4.85
C GLN A 77 -15.68 19.01 4.53
N CYS A 78 -15.93 18.36 3.39
CA CYS A 78 -17.25 17.90 3.02
C CYS A 78 -17.61 16.63 3.82
N ASP A 79 -18.42 16.81 4.86
CA ASP A 79 -18.97 15.71 5.67
C ASP A 79 -20.31 15.17 5.09
N ASP A 80 -20.81 15.75 3.99
CA ASP A 80 -22.04 15.32 3.32
C ASP A 80 -21.78 14.18 2.32
N PRO A 81 -22.41 12.99 2.49
CA PRO A 81 -22.17 11.84 1.63
C PRO A 81 -22.71 12.01 0.19
N THR A 82 -23.57 13.01 -0.06
CA THR A 82 -24.11 13.29 -1.40
C THR A 82 -23.35 14.40 -2.12
N PHE A 83 -22.52 15.16 -1.39
CA PHE A 83 -21.79 16.36 -1.78
C PHE A 83 -22.64 17.55 -2.23
N LEU A 84 -23.95 17.37 -2.39
CA LEU A 84 -24.84 18.41 -2.92
C LEU A 84 -24.95 19.60 -1.96
N ALA A 85 -24.68 19.37 -0.68
CA ALA A 85 -24.66 20.39 0.36
C ALA A 85 -23.25 20.98 0.61
N CYS A 86 -22.23 20.54 -0.12
CA CYS A 86 -20.86 21.00 0.09
C CYS A 86 -20.49 22.13 -0.88
N ASP A 87 -19.96 23.20 -0.31
CA ASP A 87 -19.43 24.35 -1.04
C ASP A 87 -17.91 24.24 -1.21
N GLY A 88 -17.37 24.97 -2.19
CA GLY A 88 -15.93 25.05 -2.44
C GLY A 88 -15.40 23.94 -3.35
N TYR A 89 -14.11 23.63 -3.19
CA TYR A 89 -13.37 22.73 -4.07
C TYR A 89 -12.75 21.55 -3.32
N PHE A 90 -12.60 20.43 -4.02
CA PHE A 90 -11.73 19.34 -3.61
C PHE A 90 -10.60 19.15 -4.61
N LEU A 91 -9.46 18.69 -4.10
CA LEU A 91 -8.31 18.29 -4.91
C LEU A 91 -8.46 16.83 -5.29
N ARG A 92 -8.28 16.53 -6.57
CA ARG A 92 -8.26 15.18 -7.13
C ARG A 92 -6.91 14.95 -7.78
N GLY A 93 -6.19 13.95 -7.31
CA GLY A 93 -4.95 13.46 -7.91
C GLY A 93 -5.20 12.20 -8.73
N PHE A 94 -4.55 12.07 -9.88
CA PHE A 94 -4.46 10.81 -10.61
C PHE A 94 -3.19 10.76 -11.45
N SER A 95 -2.54 9.60 -11.45
CA SER A 95 -1.47 9.28 -12.39
C SER A 95 -2.00 8.38 -13.50
N LEU A 96 -1.58 8.65 -14.74
CA LEU A 96 -1.72 7.71 -15.86
C LEU A 96 -0.46 6.83 -16.02
N GLN A 97 0.57 7.05 -15.20
CA GLN A 97 1.87 6.38 -15.22
C GLN A 97 2.26 5.86 -13.83
N SER A 98 3.46 5.32 -13.69
CA SER A 98 3.98 4.77 -12.43
C SER A 98 3.81 5.72 -11.25
N ASP A 99 3.44 5.16 -10.11
CA ASP A 99 3.36 5.92 -8.85
C ASP A 99 4.77 5.97 -8.25
N PRO A 100 5.35 7.17 -8.04
CA PRO A 100 6.70 7.31 -7.50
C PRO A 100 6.84 6.76 -6.07
N HIS A 101 5.76 6.59 -5.31
CA HIS A 101 5.84 5.94 -4.00
C HIS A 101 6.18 4.46 -4.11
N GLU A 102 5.84 3.82 -5.24
CA GLU A 102 6.13 2.41 -5.50
C GLU A 102 7.62 2.08 -5.54
N ASP A 103 8.42 2.98 -6.13
CA ASP A 103 9.88 2.83 -6.24
C ASP A 103 10.58 2.98 -4.88
N ILE A 104 9.95 3.69 -3.93
CA ILE A 104 10.46 3.85 -2.55
C ILE A 104 10.27 2.54 -1.75
N TRP A 105 9.16 1.82 -1.96
CA TRP A 105 8.86 0.56 -1.24
C TRP A 105 9.77 -0.61 -1.64
N ILE A 106 10.24 -0.66 -2.89
CA ILE A 106 11.15 -1.73 -3.39
C ILE A 106 12.63 -1.34 -3.22
N GLY A 107 12.93 -0.04 -3.13
CA GLY A 107 14.28 0.52 -3.04
C GLY A 107 14.95 0.45 -1.66
N SER A 108 14.55 -0.44 -0.75
CA SER A 108 15.23 -0.61 0.56
C SER A 108 16.58 -1.34 0.41
N SER A 109 17.37 -0.95 -0.57
CA SER A 109 18.81 -1.14 -0.59
C SER A 109 19.44 0.13 -1.15
N SER A 110 20.00 0.93 -0.24
CA SER A 110 21.09 1.86 -0.55
C SER A 110 20.74 2.99 -1.54
N PHE A 111 20.00 4.00 -1.05
CA PHE A 111 20.38 5.39 -1.36
C PHE A 111 21.06 5.99 -0.12
N MET A 112 22.29 5.51 0.15
CA MET A 112 23.22 6.27 0.98
C MET A 112 23.72 7.46 0.18
N GLY A 113 23.02 8.58 0.34
CA GLY A 113 23.44 9.86 -0.16
C GLY A 113 22.26 10.78 -0.33
N LEU A 114 22.04 11.67 0.65
CA LEU A 114 21.71 13.09 0.52
C LEU A 114 20.86 13.56 1.71
N ARG A 115 20.96 14.86 1.98
CA ARG A 115 20.42 15.62 3.11
C ARG A 115 18.88 15.64 3.12
N GLU A 116 18.24 14.49 3.27
CA GLU A 116 16.78 14.39 3.26
C GLU A 116 16.19 14.78 4.62
N ILE A 117 15.22 15.69 4.60
CA ILE A 117 14.50 16.11 5.79
C ILE A 117 13.52 15.00 6.15
N GLU A 118 13.51 14.63 7.43
CA GLU A 118 12.45 13.86 8.06
C GLU A 118 11.44 14.79 8.73
N ILE A 119 10.15 14.61 8.43
CA ILE A 119 9.06 15.46 8.94
C ILE A 119 7.99 14.54 9.48
N ARG A 120 7.73 14.63 10.78
CA ARG A 120 6.78 13.75 11.48
C ARG A 120 6.09 14.46 12.63
N PRO A 121 4.81 14.17 12.89
CA PRO A 121 4.18 14.51 14.17
C PRO A 121 4.84 13.74 15.33
N LEU A 122 5.01 14.37 16.50
CA LEU A 122 5.67 13.77 17.67
C LEU A 122 4.73 13.26 18.76
N ASN A 123 3.80 14.11 19.19
CA ASN A 123 2.89 13.85 20.31
C ASN A 123 1.45 13.63 19.84
N CYS A 124 1.26 13.42 18.55
CA CYS A 124 -0.04 13.15 17.95
C CYS A 124 0.18 12.33 16.69
N GLU A 125 -0.11 11.02 16.76
CA GLU A 125 0.03 10.14 15.61
C GLU A 125 -0.81 10.67 14.42
N PRO A 126 -0.27 10.64 13.19
CA PRO A 126 -1.04 10.96 12.00
C PRO A 126 -2.34 10.17 11.99
N ASN A 127 -3.44 10.88 11.75
CA ASN A 127 -4.79 10.35 11.71
C ASN A 127 -5.24 9.70 13.03
N ALA A 128 -4.80 10.22 14.17
CA ALA A 128 -5.27 9.79 15.49
C ALA A 128 -5.95 10.93 16.27
N ILE A 129 -6.72 10.55 17.31
CA ILE A 129 -7.22 11.49 18.31
C ILE A 129 -6.12 11.74 19.34
N CYS A 130 -5.87 12.99 19.65
CA CYS A 130 -4.79 13.42 20.54
C CYS A 130 -5.33 14.36 21.61
N ASP A 131 -4.82 14.29 22.83
CA ASP A 131 -5.22 15.15 23.94
C ASP A 131 -4.32 16.39 24.09
N GLN A 132 -3.33 16.52 23.21
CA GLN A 132 -2.39 17.64 23.15
C GLN A 132 -2.37 18.26 21.75
N ILE A 133 -1.96 19.53 21.70
CA ILE A 133 -1.67 20.21 20.44
C ILE A 133 -0.47 19.50 19.77
N PRO A 134 -0.58 19.08 18.50
CA PRO A 134 0.48 18.40 17.78
C PRO A 134 1.74 19.25 17.64
N ILE A 135 2.88 18.61 17.82
CA ILE A 135 4.21 19.13 17.55
C ILE A 135 4.74 18.42 16.31
N ILE A 136 5.15 19.19 15.31
CA ILE A 136 5.80 18.68 14.11
C ILE A 136 7.31 18.78 14.30
N GLU A 137 7.99 17.63 14.19
CA GLU A 137 9.44 17.55 14.18
C GLU A 137 9.96 17.49 12.75
N PHE A 138 10.97 18.32 12.50
CA PHE A 138 11.81 18.34 11.31
C PHE A 138 13.19 17.88 11.73
N SER A 139 13.72 16.82 11.13
CA SER A 139 15.02 16.26 11.47
C SER A 139 15.81 15.85 10.24
N VAL A 140 17.11 15.60 10.38
CA VAL A 140 17.96 15.06 9.30
C VAL A 140 18.71 13.85 9.86
N ARG A 141 18.67 12.71 9.16
CA ARG A 141 19.29 11.45 9.62
C ARG A 141 20.82 11.39 9.48
N SER A 142 21.44 12.27 8.68
CA SER A 142 22.91 12.28 8.51
C SER A 142 23.63 12.95 9.69
N GLN A 143 24.94 12.70 9.85
CA GLN A 143 25.81 13.63 10.57
C GLN A 143 25.68 14.98 9.86
N SER A 144 24.79 15.85 10.34
CA SER A 144 24.63 17.17 9.75
C SER A 144 25.92 17.95 10.03
N ASP A 145 26.52 18.52 8.98
CA ASP A 145 27.45 19.62 9.17
C ASP A 145 26.76 20.64 10.08
N ALA A 146 27.47 21.11 11.11
CA ALA A 146 26.90 21.77 12.30
C ALA A 146 26.25 23.15 12.05
N GLN A 147 25.82 23.47 10.82
CA GLN A 147 25.42 24.81 10.38
C GLN A 147 24.27 24.86 9.36
N SER A 148 23.62 23.75 8.99
CA SER A 148 22.41 23.83 8.15
C SER A 148 21.22 24.43 8.90
N VAL A 149 20.30 25.05 8.15
CA VAL A 149 19.11 25.72 8.69
C VAL A 149 17.86 25.22 7.98
N PHE A 150 16.83 24.85 8.74
CA PHE A 150 15.51 24.59 8.18
C PHE A 150 14.80 25.91 7.89
N GLN A 151 14.25 26.03 6.69
CA GLN A 151 13.29 27.06 6.32
C GLN A 151 11.92 26.40 6.23
N ILE A 152 10.98 26.82 7.09
CA ILE A 152 9.69 26.17 7.23
C ILE A 152 8.60 27.23 7.17
N THR A 153 7.54 27.01 6.39
CA THR A 153 6.31 27.81 6.44
C THR A 153 5.15 26.90 6.82
N ILE A 154 4.39 27.25 7.85
CA ILE A 154 3.14 26.59 8.20
C ILE A 154 2.00 27.56 7.92
N ASP A 155 1.17 27.23 6.93
CA ASP A 155 0.18 28.13 6.34
C ASP A 155 0.79 29.46 5.84
N ASN A 156 0.77 30.50 6.68
CA ASN A 156 1.30 31.84 6.39
C ASN A 156 2.34 32.29 7.44
N GLU A 157 2.75 31.40 8.35
CA GLU A 157 3.73 31.69 9.39
C GLU A 157 5.07 31.05 9.02
N ASP A 158 6.11 31.87 8.95
CA ASP A 158 7.47 31.45 8.63
C ASP A 158 8.27 31.16 9.90
N PHE A 159 9.03 30.08 9.86
CA PHE A 159 9.90 29.60 10.92
C PHE A 159 11.29 29.33 10.37
N THR A 160 12.29 29.53 11.22
CA THR A 160 13.69 29.25 10.88
C THR A 160 14.37 28.64 12.10
N CYS A 161 15.01 27.50 11.92
CA CYS A 161 15.64 26.76 13.01
C CYS A 161 16.90 26.03 12.56
N ALA A 162 17.88 25.94 13.45
CA ALA A 162 19.12 25.21 13.16
C ALA A 162 18.88 23.69 13.11
N ALA A 163 19.55 23.01 12.18
CA ALA A 163 19.66 21.55 12.14
C ALA A 163 20.48 21.03 13.34
N PRO A 164 20.36 19.75 13.76
CA PRO A 164 19.71 18.64 13.05
C PRO A 164 18.23 18.43 13.38
N VAL A 165 17.65 19.13 14.37
CA VAL A 165 16.27 18.92 14.82
C VAL A 165 15.58 20.26 15.09
N CYS A 166 14.34 20.38 14.64
CA CYS A 166 13.47 21.51 14.88
C CYS A 166 12.06 21.03 15.21
N GLN A 167 11.43 21.60 16.23
CA GLN A 167 10.10 21.20 16.69
C GLN A 167 9.19 22.42 16.75
N ILE A 168 8.05 22.35 16.08
CA ILE A 168 7.08 23.44 16.00
C ILE A 168 5.72 22.92 16.46
N ALA A 169 5.15 23.51 17.50
CA ALA A 169 3.77 23.23 17.90
C ALA A 169 2.80 23.91 16.93
N LEU A 170 1.80 23.18 16.45
CA LEU A 170 0.77 23.75 15.58
C LEU A 170 -0.05 24.80 16.34
N ALA A 171 -0.46 25.86 15.64
CA ALA A 171 -1.41 26.80 16.21
C ALA A 171 -2.76 26.10 16.49
N PRO A 172 -3.45 26.40 17.62
CA PRO A 172 -4.77 25.87 17.89
C PRO A 172 -5.71 26.12 16.70
N PRO A 173 -6.51 25.12 16.28
CA PRO A 173 -7.27 25.26 15.05
C PRO A 173 -8.39 26.28 15.26
N SER A 174 -8.39 27.33 14.45
CA SER A 174 -9.40 28.40 14.47
C SER A 174 -10.59 28.11 13.53
N SER A 175 -10.40 27.25 12.52
CA SER A 175 -11.43 26.79 11.58
C SER A 175 -11.09 25.43 10.98
N LYS A 176 -12.08 24.73 10.39
CA LYS A 176 -11.89 23.49 9.62
C LYS A 176 -11.30 23.79 8.22
N LYS A 177 -10.16 24.48 8.14
CA LYS A 177 -9.53 24.84 6.86
C LYS A 177 -8.55 23.77 6.37
N ASN A 178 -8.20 23.85 5.09
CA ASN A 178 -7.09 23.14 4.50
C ASN A 178 -5.78 23.85 4.89
N SER A 179 -4.78 23.10 5.35
CA SER A 179 -3.51 23.66 5.84
C SER A 179 -2.30 22.98 5.22
N TRP A 180 -1.20 23.72 5.10
CA TRP A 180 0.02 23.23 4.49
C TRP A 180 1.26 23.51 5.33
N ILE A 181 2.26 22.65 5.19
CA ILE A 181 3.63 22.91 5.60
C ILE A 181 4.47 22.93 4.33
N THR A 182 5.34 23.91 4.18
CA THR A 182 6.47 23.84 3.25
C THR A 182 7.76 23.81 4.05
N ALA A 183 8.71 22.97 3.64
CA ALA A 183 9.98 22.83 4.35
C ALA A 183 11.13 22.56 3.39
N SER A 184 12.24 23.25 3.59
CA SER A 184 13.51 22.96 2.92
C SER A 184 14.68 23.09 3.91
N LEU A 185 15.80 22.47 3.56
CA LEU A 185 17.04 22.55 4.32
C LEU A 185 18.02 23.41 3.52
N ILE A 186 18.46 24.50 4.12
CA ILE A 186 19.48 25.39 3.57
C ILE A 186 20.83 24.95 4.14
N ASP A 187 21.79 24.74 3.27
CA ASP A 187 23.16 24.43 3.68
C ASP A 187 23.96 25.69 4.06
N PRO A 188 25.14 25.54 4.69
CA PRO A 188 25.95 26.69 5.11
C PRO A 188 26.36 27.61 3.95
N GLU A 189 26.39 27.08 2.72
CA GLU A 189 26.66 27.82 1.49
C GLU A 189 25.45 28.62 0.97
N GLY A 190 24.27 28.46 1.58
CA GLY A 190 23.02 29.14 1.22
C GLY A 190 22.21 28.44 0.13
N THR A 191 22.56 27.20 -0.23
CA THR A 191 21.84 26.38 -1.20
C THR A 191 20.65 25.71 -0.54
N SER A 192 19.45 25.92 -1.07
CA SER A 192 18.24 25.21 -0.61
C SER A 192 18.19 23.80 -1.21
N GLY A 193 17.95 22.80 -0.35
CA GLY A 193 17.62 21.44 -0.75
C GLY A 193 16.22 21.31 -1.36
N LYS A 194 15.79 20.06 -1.60
CA LYS A 194 14.44 19.75 -2.12
C LYS A 194 13.38 20.40 -1.23
N LEU A 195 12.44 21.10 -1.86
CA LEU A 195 11.28 21.63 -1.16
C LEU A 195 10.28 20.51 -0.93
N HIS A 196 9.86 20.34 0.32
CA HIS A 196 8.79 19.44 0.71
C HIS A 196 7.54 20.26 0.94
N HIS A 197 6.42 19.81 0.40
CA HIS A 197 5.08 20.27 0.79
C HIS A 197 4.50 19.23 1.74
N ILE A 198 3.55 19.56 2.58
CA ILE A 198 2.75 18.61 3.36
C ILE A 198 1.35 19.20 3.39
N PHE A 199 0.36 18.39 3.03
CA PHE A 199 -1.03 18.76 3.17
C PHE A 199 -1.61 18.11 4.43
N PHE A 200 -2.28 18.89 5.28
CA PHE A 200 -2.89 18.38 6.52
C PHE A 200 -4.16 19.15 6.89
N ARG A 201 -4.96 18.56 7.79
CA ARG A 201 -6.05 19.25 8.48
C ARG A 201 -5.95 19.00 9.97
N PHE A 202 -6.06 20.05 10.75
CA PHE A 202 -5.99 19.98 12.20
C PHE A 202 -7.30 20.50 12.80
N LYS A 203 -7.94 19.68 13.64
CA LYS A 203 -9.29 19.95 14.17
C LYS A 203 -9.30 19.81 15.68
N ARG A 204 -10.13 20.62 16.35
CA ARG A 204 -10.50 20.41 17.75
C ARG A 204 -11.84 19.68 17.79
N LEU A 205 -11.84 18.47 18.34
CA LEU A 205 -13.03 17.63 18.51
C LEU A 205 -13.81 17.99 19.78
N MET A 206 -13.10 18.31 20.86
CA MET A 206 -13.69 18.60 22.17
C MET A 206 -12.86 19.65 22.91
N ARG A 207 -13.50 20.42 23.79
CA ARG A 207 -12.85 21.47 24.62
C ARG A 207 -12.63 21.08 26.08
N SER A 208 -13.32 20.04 26.55
CA SER A 208 -13.21 19.56 27.94
C SER A 208 -13.56 18.06 28.00
N PRO A 209 -12.56 17.16 28.02
CA PRO A 209 -11.13 17.45 27.82
C PRO A 209 -10.85 18.03 26.43
N ASP A 210 -9.73 18.74 26.28
CA ASP A 210 -9.26 19.15 24.95
C ASP A 210 -8.88 17.89 24.16
N LEU A 211 -9.57 17.67 23.04
CA LEU A 211 -9.28 16.58 22.11
C LEU A 211 -9.12 17.15 20.72
N PHE A 212 -8.10 16.69 20.02
CA PHE A 212 -7.76 17.12 18.68
C PHE A 212 -7.68 15.93 17.72
N PHE A 213 -7.75 16.24 16.43
CA PHE A 213 -7.54 15.27 15.36
C PHE A 213 -6.64 15.88 14.30
N LEU A 214 -5.54 15.20 13.99
CA LEU A 214 -4.60 15.57 12.94
C LEU A 214 -4.78 14.63 11.75
N GLU A 215 -5.49 15.10 10.73
CA GLU A 215 -5.59 14.41 9.44
C GLU A 215 -4.35 14.77 8.61
N TRP A 216 -3.43 13.84 8.46
CA TRP A 216 -2.24 14.01 7.64
C TRP A 216 -2.57 13.49 6.24
N LEU A 217 -2.25 14.22 5.18
CA LEU A 217 -2.63 13.85 3.80
C LEU A 217 -1.41 13.74 2.88
N TRP A 218 -0.22 13.56 3.45
CA TRP A 218 1.07 13.42 2.74
C TRP A 218 1.59 11.99 2.74
N CYS A 219 1.99 11.48 1.57
CA CYS A 219 2.25 10.05 1.34
C CYS A 219 3.56 9.53 1.92
N ASP A 220 4.62 10.34 2.01
CA ASP A 220 5.95 9.77 2.31
C ASP A 220 6.17 9.37 3.77
N ARG A 221 5.27 9.75 4.70
CA ARG A 221 5.48 9.54 6.14
C ARG A 221 4.21 9.41 6.96
N PHE A 222 3.22 8.71 6.45
CA PHE A 222 2.39 7.98 7.40
C PHE A 222 3.32 6.98 8.08
N GLY A 223 3.53 7.12 9.38
CA GLY A 223 4.14 6.04 10.16
C GLY A 223 3.32 4.75 10.00
N ASP A 224 3.60 3.75 10.82
CA ASP A 224 2.84 2.50 10.88
C ASP A 224 1.41 2.70 11.47
N SER A 225 0.73 3.81 11.14
CA SER A 225 -0.51 4.23 11.79
C SER A 225 -1.78 3.95 10.99
N LEU A 226 -1.74 3.81 9.66
CA LEU A 226 -2.92 3.41 8.86
C LEU A 226 -2.47 2.83 7.51
N TYR A 227 -2.53 1.52 7.37
CA TYR A 227 -2.17 0.80 6.15
C TYR A 227 -3.08 1.16 4.97
N GLY A 228 -2.53 1.51 3.81
CA GLY A 228 -3.25 1.75 2.54
C GLY A 228 -4.10 3.03 2.45
N ALA A 229 -4.22 3.79 3.54
CA ALA A 229 -4.98 5.05 3.55
C ALA A 229 -4.36 6.09 2.60
N GLU A 230 -3.05 6.07 2.45
CA GLU A 230 -2.24 6.90 1.56
C GLU A 230 -2.56 6.68 0.08
N ASN A 231 -2.76 5.44 -0.35
CA ASN A 231 -3.01 5.11 -1.75
C ASN A 231 -4.39 5.60 -2.22
N TRP A 232 -5.34 5.65 -1.30
CA TRP A 232 -6.71 6.08 -1.58
C TRP A 232 -6.99 7.53 -1.19
N TYR A 233 -6.10 8.14 -0.40
CA TYR A 233 -6.33 9.40 0.30
C TYR A 233 -7.61 9.36 1.16
N VAL A 234 -7.91 8.18 1.74
CA VAL A 234 -9.08 7.96 2.60
C VAL A 234 -8.64 7.75 4.03
N VAL A 235 -8.77 8.81 4.82
CA VAL A 235 -8.51 8.78 6.26
C VAL A 235 -9.83 8.47 6.99
N PRO A 236 -9.93 7.40 7.79
CA PRO A 236 -11.11 7.15 8.60
C PRO A 236 -11.32 8.27 9.60
N SER A 237 -12.58 8.59 9.88
CA SER A 237 -12.95 9.54 10.93
C SER A 237 -12.50 9.05 12.32
N PRO A 238 -12.35 9.95 13.31
CA PRO A 238 -12.09 9.60 14.71
C PRO A 238 -12.96 8.45 15.25
N LEU A 239 -14.26 8.46 14.89
CA LEU A 239 -15.21 7.45 15.31
C LEU A 239 -14.97 6.10 14.62
N GLU A 240 -14.55 6.11 13.35
CA GLU A 240 -14.21 4.90 12.62
C GLU A 240 -12.93 4.28 13.15
N LEU A 241 -11.90 5.09 13.46
CA LEU A 241 -10.63 4.61 14.02
C LEU A 241 -10.84 3.84 15.32
N GLY A 242 -11.63 4.39 16.25
CA GLY A 242 -11.96 3.68 17.49
C GLY A 242 -12.76 2.38 17.30
N ARG A 243 -13.30 2.13 16.09
CA ARG A 243 -13.94 0.85 15.73
C ARG A 243 -12.98 -0.12 15.04
N LEU A 244 -11.81 0.34 14.60
CA LEU A 244 -10.78 -0.52 14.00
C LEU A 244 -9.90 -1.19 15.06
N ASP A 245 -9.83 -0.65 16.27
CA ASP A 245 -9.12 -1.26 17.39
C ASP A 245 -9.59 -2.69 17.64
N GLY A 246 -8.63 -3.62 17.75
CA GLY A 246 -8.91 -5.05 17.92
C GLY A 246 -9.43 -5.77 16.66
N THR A 247 -9.49 -5.10 15.51
CA THR A 247 -9.83 -5.72 14.22
C THR A 247 -8.58 -6.00 13.39
N VAL A 248 -8.74 -6.73 12.28
CA VAL A 248 -7.66 -6.99 11.31
C VAL A 248 -7.14 -5.71 10.62
N LEU A 249 -7.87 -4.60 10.72
CA LEU A 249 -7.49 -3.29 10.18
C LEU A 249 -6.98 -2.34 11.27
N ALA A 250 -6.57 -2.87 12.43
CA ALA A 250 -6.01 -2.04 13.49
C ALA A 250 -4.83 -1.20 12.95
N PRO A 251 -4.75 0.09 13.35
CA PRO A 251 -3.82 1.05 12.78
C PRO A 251 -2.35 0.63 12.88
N SER A 252 -1.97 -0.02 13.98
CA SER A 252 -0.65 -0.56 14.24
C SER A 252 -0.77 -2.02 14.70
N GLN A 253 0.08 -2.90 14.16
CA GLN A 253 0.08 -4.33 14.50
C GLN A 253 1.52 -4.85 14.59
N THR A 254 1.88 -5.37 15.77
CA THR A 254 3.13 -6.06 16.03
C THR A 254 3.06 -7.55 15.68
N GLU A 255 4.19 -8.25 15.76
CA GLU A 255 4.24 -9.72 15.60
C GLU A 255 3.37 -10.44 16.65
N ASP A 256 3.25 -9.88 17.85
CA ASP A 256 2.44 -10.43 18.95
C ASP A 256 0.94 -10.15 18.73
N ASP A 257 0.58 -8.98 18.18
CA ASP A 257 -0.81 -8.62 17.91
C ASP A 257 -1.48 -9.56 16.88
N ILE A 258 -0.68 -10.15 16.00
CA ILE A 258 -1.14 -11.13 15.01
C ILE A 258 -0.97 -12.57 15.47
N TYR A 259 -0.60 -12.84 16.72
CA TYR A 259 -0.53 -14.20 17.26
C TYR A 259 -1.91 -14.85 17.29
N THR A 260 -2.00 -16.11 16.82
CA THR A 260 -3.27 -16.84 16.75
C THR A 260 -3.11 -18.28 17.20
N GLU A 261 -4.20 -18.86 17.72
CA GLU A 261 -4.26 -20.28 18.12
C GLU A 261 -5.36 -21.03 17.39
N TYR A 262 -5.60 -20.68 16.12
CA TYR A 262 -6.65 -21.31 15.34
C TYR A 262 -6.40 -22.80 15.18
N GLN A 263 -7.48 -23.57 15.25
CA GLN A 263 -7.50 -24.96 14.85
C GLN A 263 -7.50 -25.02 13.31
N LEU A 264 -6.33 -25.21 12.73
CA LEU A 264 -6.13 -25.32 11.29
C LEU A 264 -6.24 -26.78 10.85
N TYR A 265 -7.45 -27.20 10.46
CA TYR A 265 -7.77 -28.58 10.10
C TYR A 265 -6.94 -29.05 8.90
N GLY A 266 -6.71 -28.19 7.91
CA GLY A 266 -5.91 -28.52 6.73
C GLY A 266 -4.45 -28.79 7.11
N LEU A 267 -3.87 -27.92 7.94
CA LEU A 267 -2.49 -28.06 8.41
C LEU A 267 -2.30 -29.27 9.32
N CYS A 268 -3.23 -29.53 10.23
CA CYS A 268 -3.19 -30.74 11.05
C CYS A 268 -3.27 -32.02 10.19
N ALA A 269 -4.13 -32.02 9.17
CA ALA A 269 -4.19 -33.14 8.23
C ALA A 269 -2.84 -33.37 7.53
N GLU A 270 -2.17 -32.30 7.09
CA GLU A 270 -0.84 -32.39 6.48
C GLU A 270 0.18 -32.97 7.47
N PHE A 271 0.24 -32.46 8.71
CA PHE A 271 1.18 -32.94 9.74
C PHE A 271 1.00 -34.40 10.11
N ILE A 272 -0.24 -34.89 10.16
CA ILE A 272 -0.48 -36.31 10.43
C ILE A 272 -0.06 -37.14 9.21
N ARG A 273 -0.40 -36.71 7.99
CA ARG A 273 -0.14 -37.48 6.76
C ARG A 273 1.34 -37.55 6.41
N ASN A 274 2.10 -36.47 6.64
CA ASN A 274 3.54 -36.43 6.39
C ASN A 274 4.37 -36.97 7.57
N GLY A 275 3.73 -37.27 8.71
CA GLY A 275 4.35 -37.85 9.89
C GLY A 275 5.05 -36.86 10.82
N THR A 276 4.92 -35.55 10.61
CA THR A 276 5.35 -34.50 11.55
C THR A 276 4.69 -34.69 12.92
N VAL A 277 3.41 -35.06 12.94
CA VAL A 277 2.67 -35.44 14.16
C VAL A 277 2.28 -36.91 14.09
N ARG A 278 2.61 -37.67 15.13
CA ARG A 278 2.28 -39.11 15.22
C ARG A 278 1.11 -39.33 16.18
N ALA A 279 -0.11 -39.31 15.66
CA ALA A 279 -1.33 -39.55 16.43
C ALA A 279 -1.64 -41.07 16.57
N ARG A 280 -0.66 -41.87 17.00
CA ARG A 280 -0.77 -43.35 17.07
C ARG A 280 -1.87 -43.84 18.02
N ASP A 281 -2.10 -43.10 19.08
CA ASP A 281 -3.10 -43.44 20.11
C ASP A 281 -4.51 -42.96 19.73
N CYS A 282 -4.65 -42.24 18.62
CA CYS A 282 -5.93 -41.76 18.14
C CYS A 282 -6.60 -42.79 17.21
N PRO A 283 -7.94 -42.95 17.26
CA PRO A 283 -8.69 -43.69 16.26
C PRO A 283 -8.36 -43.22 14.84
N GLY A 284 -8.17 -44.15 13.90
CA GLY A 284 -7.81 -43.82 12.51
C GLY A 284 -6.47 -43.07 12.37
N PHE A 285 -5.57 -43.22 13.35
CA PHE A 285 -4.32 -42.44 13.45
C PHE A 285 -4.56 -40.93 13.45
N GLY A 286 -5.69 -40.50 14.04
CA GLY A 286 -6.09 -39.08 14.11
C GLY A 286 -6.87 -38.56 12.91
N LEU A 287 -7.16 -39.39 11.90
CA LEU A 287 -7.91 -39.00 10.70
C LEU A 287 -9.21 -39.80 10.54
N LEU A 288 -10.29 -39.10 10.17
CA LEU A 288 -11.51 -39.66 9.58
C LEU A 288 -11.23 -39.94 8.11
N ASP A 289 -11.51 -41.17 7.67
CA ASP A 289 -11.36 -41.64 6.28
C ASP A 289 -9.97 -41.33 5.66
N GLY A 290 -8.94 -41.23 6.51
CA GLY A 290 -7.57 -40.91 6.10
C GLY A 290 -7.36 -39.48 5.56
N LYS A 291 -8.34 -38.58 5.71
CA LYS A 291 -8.29 -37.23 5.12
C LYS A 291 -8.47 -36.12 6.15
N THR A 292 -9.55 -36.15 6.92
CA THR A 292 -9.94 -35.04 7.80
C THR A 292 -9.57 -35.36 9.24
N PRO A 293 -8.93 -34.47 10.01
CA PRO A 293 -8.60 -34.76 11.40
C PRO A 293 -9.86 -34.99 12.24
N ASN A 294 -9.85 -36.03 13.09
CA ASN A 294 -10.83 -36.17 14.16
C ASN A 294 -10.42 -35.34 15.39
N GLY A 295 -11.27 -35.28 16.41
CA GLY A 295 -10.98 -34.51 17.64
C GLY A 295 -9.65 -34.88 18.29
N CYS A 296 -9.34 -36.18 18.41
CA CYS A 296 -8.06 -36.64 18.96
C CYS A 296 -6.86 -36.21 18.08
N GLY A 297 -7.02 -36.26 16.75
CA GLY A 297 -6.01 -35.76 15.81
C GLY A 297 -5.76 -34.26 15.96
N ILE A 298 -6.82 -33.46 16.07
CA ILE A 298 -6.72 -32.01 16.32
C ILE A 298 -5.97 -31.73 17.62
N ASP A 299 -6.28 -32.45 18.69
CA ASP A 299 -5.58 -32.31 19.98
C ASP A 299 -4.10 -32.69 19.86
N ALA A 300 -3.80 -33.78 19.16
CA ALA A 300 -2.43 -34.24 18.92
C ALA A 300 -1.60 -33.24 18.07
N CYS A 301 -2.25 -32.50 17.17
CA CYS A 301 -1.61 -31.50 16.32
C CYS A 301 -1.44 -30.13 16.99
N ARG A 302 -2.15 -29.85 18.09
CA ARG A 302 -2.39 -28.48 18.58
C ARG A 302 -1.13 -27.64 18.70
N GLU A 303 -0.11 -28.17 19.36
CA GLU A 303 1.17 -27.46 19.57
C GLU A 303 1.86 -27.13 18.24
N GLN A 304 1.97 -28.10 17.33
CA GLN A 304 2.64 -27.91 16.04
C GLN A 304 1.88 -26.93 15.14
N VAL A 305 0.55 -26.94 15.20
CA VAL A 305 -0.30 -25.99 14.46
C VAL A 305 -0.13 -24.57 14.99
N ILE A 306 -0.08 -24.38 16.31
CA ILE A 306 0.19 -23.07 16.93
C ILE A 306 1.59 -22.59 16.57
N LEU A 307 2.61 -23.45 16.67
CA LEU A 307 3.97 -23.08 16.30
C LEU A 307 4.06 -22.65 14.84
N ARG A 308 3.53 -23.46 13.92
CA ARG A 308 3.66 -23.20 12.47
C ARG A 308 2.91 -21.96 12.01
N GLN A 309 1.71 -21.69 12.54
CA GLN A 309 0.94 -20.51 12.13
C GLN A 309 1.54 -19.19 12.64
N ASN A 310 2.41 -19.24 13.64
CA ASN A 310 3.03 -18.05 14.25
C ASN A 310 4.52 -17.89 13.90
N ASP A 311 5.21 -18.96 13.46
CA ASP A 311 6.58 -18.91 12.91
C ASP A 311 6.71 -17.93 11.73
N ALA A 312 5.62 -17.70 11.00
CA ALA A 312 5.57 -16.75 9.89
C ALA A 312 5.28 -15.30 10.31
N ASN A 313 4.95 -15.01 11.58
CA ASN A 313 4.49 -13.68 12.01
C ASN A 313 5.50 -12.59 11.68
N GLN A 314 6.78 -12.82 11.96
CA GLN A 314 7.83 -11.86 11.62
C GLN A 314 7.85 -11.52 10.12
N GLN A 315 7.75 -12.52 9.27
CA GLN A 315 7.75 -12.30 7.82
C GLN A 315 6.47 -11.60 7.36
N ILE A 316 5.32 -11.94 7.95
CA ILE A 316 4.03 -11.31 7.67
C ILE A 316 4.05 -9.83 8.07
N THR A 317 4.53 -9.51 9.27
CA THR A 317 4.63 -8.12 9.74
C THR A 317 5.58 -7.32 8.85
N ARG A 318 6.74 -7.88 8.49
CA ARG A 318 7.67 -7.23 7.55
C ARG A 318 7.04 -6.98 6.18
N ALA A 319 6.35 -7.98 5.62
CA ALA A 319 5.68 -7.86 4.33
C ALA A 319 4.54 -6.83 4.38
N GLY A 320 3.74 -6.86 5.44
CA GLY A 320 2.65 -5.92 5.68
C GLY A 320 3.14 -4.48 5.79
N THR A 321 4.18 -4.23 6.60
CA THR A 321 4.80 -2.91 6.70
C THR A 321 5.41 -2.46 5.37
N ALA A 322 6.14 -3.33 4.66
CA ALA A 322 6.80 -2.99 3.42
C ALA A 322 5.84 -2.63 2.27
N PHE A 323 4.65 -3.25 2.22
CA PHE A 323 3.66 -2.99 1.17
C PHE A 323 2.40 -2.30 1.70
N ARG A 324 2.46 -1.78 2.92
CA ARG A 324 1.38 -1.05 3.57
C ARG A 324 0.06 -1.81 3.62
N ILE A 325 0.14 -3.11 3.90
CA ILE A 325 -1.00 -4.00 4.14
C ILE A 325 -1.08 -4.30 5.64
N PRO A 326 -2.27 -4.26 6.28
CA PRO A 326 -2.39 -4.64 7.68
C PRO A 326 -1.86 -6.09 7.90
N PRO A 327 -0.86 -6.30 8.76
CA PRO A 327 -0.29 -7.63 9.01
C PRO A 327 -1.34 -8.69 9.40
N GLY A 328 -2.33 -8.33 10.21
CA GLY A 328 -3.42 -9.23 10.60
C GLY A 328 -4.33 -9.60 9.42
N LEU A 329 -4.59 -8.65 8.52
CA LEU A 329 -5.33 -8.90 7.28
C LEU A 329 -4.55 -9.85 6.37
N LEU A 330 -3.25 -9.60 6.17
CA LEU A 330 -2.37 -10.45 5.38
C LEU A 330 -2.29 -11.88 5.94
N LYS A 331 -2.17 -12.02 7.27
CA LYS A 331 -2.22 -13.33 7.94
C LYS A 331 -3.52 -14.06 7.66
N ASN A 332 -4.65 -13.38 7.76
CA ASN A 332 -5.96 -14.00 7.53
C ASN A 332 -6.18 -14.37 6.06
N VAL A 333 -5.61 -13.63 5.10
CA VAL A 333 -5.57 -14.06 3.70
C VAL A 333 -4.77 -15.36 3.56
N LEU A 334 -3.56 -15.45 4.12
CA LEU A 334 -2.76 -16.69 4.07
C LEU A 334 -3.44 -17.88 4.74
N LEU A 335 -4.17 -17.64 5.84
CA LEU A 335 -5.01 -18.65 6.49
C LEU A 335 -6.18 -19.09 5.61
N GLY A 336 -6.84 -18.14 4.95
CA GLY A 336 -7.94 -18.39 3.99
C GLY A 336 -7.50 -19.19 2.77
N GLU A 337 -6.29 -18.92 2.28
CA GLU A 337 -5.74 -19.57 1.10
C GLU A 337 -5.21 -20.97 1.39
N SER A 338 -4.25 -21.10 2.31
CA SER A 338 -3.51 -22.35 2.48
C SER A 338 -3.53 -22.92 3.88
N GLN A 339 -3.96 -22.17 4.90
CA GLN A 339 -3.71 -22.51 6.30
C GLN A 339 -2.22 -22.83 6.57
N PHE A 340 -1.30 -22.15 5.85
CA PHE A 340 0.15 -22.37 5.88
C PHE A 340 0.63 -23.75 5.41
N THR A 341 -0.22 -24.48 4.69
CA THR A 341 0.15 -25.74 4.01
C THR A 341 0.99 -25.46 2.77
N LYS A 342 1.88 -26.40 2.41
CA LYS A 342 2.76 -26.24 1.23
C LYS A 342 2.09 -26.56 -0.09
N PHE A 343 0.92 -27.19 -0.06
CA PHE A 343 0.25 -27.74 -1.24
C PHE A 343 -1.19 -27.25 -1.33
N SER A 344 -1.49 -26.46 -2.36
CA SER A 344 -2.86 -26.07 -2.71
C SER A 344 -3.72 -27.25 -3.17
N GLY A 345 -3.09 -28.33 -3.65
CA GLY A 345 -3.79 -29.44 -4.30
C GLY A 345 -4.42 -29.06 -5.64
N GLN A 346 -4.26 -27.81 -6.09
CA GLN A 346 -4.91 -27.25 -7.27
C GLN A 346 -3.91 -26.96 -8.40
N PRO A 347 -4.18 -27.41 -9.64
CA PRO A 347 -3.37 -27.04 -10.80
C PRO A 347 -3.43 -25.53 -11.07
N GLY A 348 -2.31 -24.82 -10.89
CA GLY A 348 -2.18 -23.40 -11.24
C GLY A 348 -2.16 -22.43 -10.06
N GLU A 349 -2.40 -22.91 -8.83
CA GLU A 349 -2.21 -22.15 -7.58
C GLU A 349 -0.89 -22.53 -6.93
N ILE A 350 -0.06 -21.54 -6.57
CA ILE A 350 1.32 -21.77 -6.12
C ILE A 350 1.61 -21.01 -4.81
N GLY A 351 2.28 -21.67 -3.87
CA GLY A 351 2.78 -21.06 -2.63
C GLY A 351 1.71 -20.88 -1.56
N ALA A 352 2.09 -20.29 -0.41
CA ALA A 352 1.22 -20.14 0.76
C ALA A 352 0.02 -19.19 0.55
N GLY A 353 0.05 -18.34 -0.47
CA GLY A 353 -1.06 -17.49 -0.88
C GLY A 353 -1.92 -18.08 -2.00
N HIS A 354 -1.67 -19.34 -2.42
CA HIS A 354 -2.35 -19.99 -3.56
C HIS A 354 -2.40 -19.11 -4.80
N LEU A 355 -1.25 -18.53 -5.14
CA LEU A 355 -1.16 -17.48 -6.14
C LEU A 355 -1.46 -18.03 -7.54
N THR A 356 -2.33 -17.31 -8.26
CA THR A 356 -2.69 -17.62 -9.66
C THR A 356 -1.94 -16.71 -10.63
N GLN A 357 -1.86 -17.11 -11.90
CA GLN A 357 -1.34 -16.22 -12.96
C GLN A 357 -2.16 -14.93 -13.09
N LEU A 358 -3.45 -14.92 -12.73
CA LEU A 358 -4.28 -13.72 -12.74
C LEU A 358 -3.91 -12.74 -11.63
N GLY A 359 -3.55 -13.25 -10.44
CA GLY A 359 -3.00 -12.41 -9.37
C GLY A 359 -1.68 -11.76 -9.78
N VAL A 360 -0.80 -12.50 -10.45
CA VAL A 360 0.47 -11.96 -10.98
C VAL A 360 0.26 -10.99 -12.14
N ASP A 361 -0.72 -11.25 -13.01
CA ASP A 361 -1.13 -10.30 -14.06
C ASP A 361 -1.62 -8.98 -13.46
N THR A 362 -2.39 -9.05 -12.38
CA THR A 362 -2.85 -7.88 -11.62
C THR A 362 -1.65 -7.13 -11.04
N LEU A 363 -0.71 -7.84 -10.41
CA LEU A 363 0.52 -7.22 -9.90
C LEU A 363 1.29 -6.47 -10.99
N LEU A 364 1.53 -7.09 -12.14
CA LEU A 364 2.30 -6.44 -13.23
C LEU A 364 1.59 -5.23 -13.84
N ARG A 365 0.25 -5.14 -13.76
CA ARG A 365 -0.53 -3.96 -14.21
C ARG A 365 -0.51 -2.82 -13.20
N TRP A 366 -0.60 -3.16 -11.91
CA TRP A 366 -0.80 -2.19 -10.82
C TRP A 366 0.44 -1.95 -9.96
N SER A 367 1.55 -2.59 -10.33
CA SER A 367 2.87 -2.35 -9.78
C SER A 367 3.90 -2.10 -10.90
N PRO A 368 3.92 -0.88 -11.49
CA PRO A 368 4.94 -0.45 -12.44
C PRO A 368 6.40 -0.76 -12.06
N SER A 369 6.78 -0.66 -10.79
CA SER A 369 8.15 -0.95 -10.32
C SER A 369 8.47 -2.46 -10.40
N THR A 370 7.50 -3.31 -10.02
CA THR A 370 7.57 -4.76 -10.21
C THR A 370 7.68 -5.10 -11.69
N PHE A 371 6.86 -4.45 -12.53
CA PHE A 371 6.93 -4.62 -13.97
C PHE A 371 8.28 -4.21 -14.54
N ALA A 372 8.79 -3.02 -14.19
CA ALA A 372 10.05 -2.50 -14.68
C ALA A 372 11.22 -3.44 -14.30
N SER A 373 11.25 -3.91 -13.05
CA SER A 373 12.27 -4.83 -12.55
C SER A 373 12.23 -6.17 -13.29
N ALA A 374 11.05 -6.79 -13.38
CA ALA A 374 10.88 -8.06 -14.09
C ALA A 374 11.17 -7.92 -15.59
N CYS A 375 10.77 -6.81 -16.20
CA CYS A 375 11.01 -6.55 -17.61
C CYS A 375 12.50 -6.36 -17.90
N ALA A 376 13.22 -5.62 -17.05
CA ALA A 376 14.66 -5.44 -17.18
C ALA A 376 15.44 -6.75 -17.02
N GLU A 377 15.00 -7.65 -16.13
CA GLU A 377 15.59 -8.99 -15.98
C GLU A 377 15.40 -9.84 -17.25
N VAL A 378 14.19 -9.81 -17.83
CA VAL A 378 13.85 -10.65 -19.00
C VAL A 378 14.39 -10.08 -20.31
N TYR A 379 14.41 -8.75 -20.45
CA TYR A 379 14.76 -8.05 -21.69
C TYR A 379 15.93 -7.06 -21.53
N PRO A 380 17.09 -7.47 -20.97
CA PRO A 380 18.21 -6.56 -20.69
C PRO A 380 18.82 -5.92 -21.94
N LEU A 381 18.56 -6.49 -23.13
CA LEU A 381 19.07 -6.01 -24.41
C LEU A 381 17.98 -5.36 -25.29
N LEU A 382 16.74 -5.27 -24.81
CA LEU A 382 15.58 -4.72 -25.54
C LEU A 382 14.76 -3.78 -24.64
N PRO A 383 15.35 -2.69 -24.10
CA PRO A 383 14.68 -1.79 -23.16
C PRO A 383 13.43 -1.12 -23.75
N GLU A 384 13.34 -0.99 -25.07
CA GLU A 384 12.19 -0.45 -25.78
C GLU A 384 10.92 -1.30 -25.62
N LEU A 385 11.06 -2.62 -25.40
CA LEU A 385 9.91 -3.48 -25.09
C LEU A 385 9.29 -3.12 -23.73
N CYS A 386 10.09 -2.65 -22.79
CA CYS A 386 9.64 -2.26 -21.45
C CYS A 386 9.04 -0.84 -21.43
N ALA A 387 9.51 0.05 -22.30
CA ALA A 387 9.19 1.48 -22.27
C ALA A 387 7.69 1.79 -22.44
N ALA A 388 6.95 0.96 -23.18
CA ALA A 388 5.52 1.15 -23.43
C ALA A 388 4.61 0.66 -22.29
N GLY A 389 5.17 0.00 -21.26
CA GLY A 389 4.41 -0.54 -20.13
C GLY A 389 3.80 -1.93 -20.38
N TYR A 390 3.37 -2.59 -19.30
CA TYR A 390 2.86 -3.98 -19.35
C TYR A 390 1.64 -4.15 -20.25
N GLU A 391 0.75 -3.17 -20.29
CA GLU A 391 -0.49 -3.22 -21.09
C GLU A 391 -0.25 -3.22 -22.59
N ALA A 392 0.81 -2.54 -23.04
CA ALA A 392 1.17 -2.44 -24.45
C ALA A 392 1.85 -3.69 -24.98
N MET A 393 2.21 -4.65 -24.10
CA MET A 393 2.89 -5.87 -24.49
C MET A 393 1.96 -6.93 -25.06
N ASP A 394 2.45 -7.60 -26.09
CA ASP A 394 1.80 -8.78 -26.65
C ASP A 394 1.74 -9.93 -25.62
N GLU A 395 0.71 -10.77 -25.75
CA GLU A 395 0.45 -11.87 -24.83
C GLU A 395 1.62 -12.85 -24.59
N PRO A 396 2.50 -13.16 -25.57
CA PRO A 396 3.70 -13.96 -25.31
C PRO A 396 4.67 -13.32 -24.30
N HIS A 397 4.89 -12.00 -24.40
CA HIS A 397 5.79 -11.26 -23.49
C HIS A 397 5.17 -11.17 -22.10
N ARG A 398 3.87 -10.85 -22.02
CA ARG A 398 3.14 -10.84 -20.74
C ARG A 398 3.15 -12.19 -20.04
N ARG A 399 2.99 -13.29 -20.77
CA ARG A 399 3.12 -14.66 -20.24
C ARG A 399 4.50 -14.94 -19.68
N LEU A 400 5.55 -14.51 -20.36
CA LEU A 400 6.93 -14.71 -19.91
C LEU A 400 7.18 -13.99 -18.58
N LEU A 401 6.79 -12.71 -18.48
CA LEU A 401 6.90 -11.93 -17.25
C LEU A 401 6.12 -12.54 -16.08
N ARG A 402 4.87 -12.98 -16.32
CA ARG A 402 4.11 -13.71 -15.29
C ARG A 402 4.83 -14.98 -14.85
N GLY A 403 5.42 -15.71 -15.80
CA GLY A 403 6.19 -16.92 -15.52
C GLY A 403 7.42 -16.68 -14.63
N VAL A 404 8.10 -15.53 -14.78
CA VAL A 404 9.24 -15.16 -13.93
C VAL A 404 8.78 -14.89 -12.50
N ILE A 405 7.79 -14.03 -12.31
CA ILE A 405 7.28 -13.68 -10.97
C ILE A 405 6.69 -14.89 -10.24
N VAL A 406 6.00 -15.79 -10.95
CA VAL A 406 5.46 -17.03 -10.36
C VAL A 406 6.54 -17.91 -9.70
N ARG A 407 7.82 -17.78 -10.08
CA ARG A 407 8.90 -18.53 -9.43
C ARG A 407 9.14 -18.07 -7.99
N GLU A 408 8.94 -16.79 -7.68
CA GLU A 408 9.06 -16.22 -6.32
C GLU A 408 8.06 -16.88 -5.37
N ALA A 409 6.86 -17.23 -5.87
CA ALA A 409 5.82 -17.91 -5.08
C ALA A 409 6.25 -19.27 -4.51
N ARG A 410 7.30 -19.89 -5.07
CA ARG A 410 7.82 -21.20 -4.64
C ARG A 410 8.95 -21.11 -3.62
N ALA A 411 9.48 -19.91 -3.39
CA ALA A 411 10.48 -19.65 -2.36
C ALA A 411 9.79 -19.19 -1.06
N ASP A 412 10.58 -18.93 -0.02
CA ASP A 412 10.09 -18.29 1.20
C ASP A 412 9.49 -16.89 0.92
N GLU A 413 9.67 -16.34 -0.28
CA GLU A 413 9.11 -15.08 -0.78
C GLU A 413 7.60 -15.08 -1.04
N GLY A 414 6.92 -16.23 -0.96
CA GLY A 414 5.47 -16.33 -1.22
C GLY A 414 4.60 -15.38 -0.37
N ILE A 415 5.00 -15.08 0.87
CA ILE A 415 4.32 -14.10 1.73
C ILE A 415 4.50 -12.68 1.20
N MET A 416 5.72 -12.31 0.80
CA MET A 416 6.02 -11.00 0.21
C MET A 416 5.24 -10.80 -1.10
N LEU A 417 5.20 -11.83 -1.95
CA LEU A 417 4.45 -11.78 -3.20
C LEU A 417 2.94 -11.66 -2.96
N THR A 418 2.40 -12.32 -1.94
CA THR A 418 0.99 -12.19 -1.53
C THR A 418 0.68 -10.74 -1.11
N ALA A 419 1.54 -10.13 -0.30
CA ALA A 419 1.40 -8.73 0.10
C ALA A 419 1.44 -7.77 -1.11
N ARG A 420 2.36 -7.99 -2.06
CA ARG A 420 2.45 -7.21 -3.30
C ARG A 420 1.18 -7.31 -4.15
N ILE A 421 0.62 -8.50 -4.27
CA ILE A 421 -0.64 -8.70 -5.03
C ILE A 421 -1.80 -8.00 -4.31
N LEU A 422 -1.89 -8.08 -2.98
CA LEU A 422 -2.91 -7.33 -2.23
C LEU A 422 -2.76 -5.82 -2.42
N PHE A 423 -1.54 -5.29 -2.40
CA PHE A 423 -1.24 -3.89 -2.71
C PHE A 423 -1.70 -3.50 -4.12
N ALA A 424 -1.45 -4.36 -5.11
CA ALA A 424 -1.96 -4.16 -6.47
C ALA A 424 -3.51 -4.16 -6.52
N CYS A 425 -4.17 -5.09 -5.81
CA CYS A 425 -5.62 -5.13 -5.71
C CYS A 425 -6.20 -3.88 -5.04
N GLU A 426 -5.53 -3.37 -4.01
CA GLU A 426 -5.86 -2.14 -3.30
C GLU A 426 -5.90 -0.92 -4.23
N ARG A 427 -4.83 -0.72 -5.01
CA ARG A 427 -4.75 0.37 -5.98
C ARG A 427 -5.78 0.24 -7.08
N GLN A 428 -5.99 -0.98 -7.57
CA GLN A 428 -6.99 -1.26 -8.60
C GLN A 428 -8.42 -0.93 -8.14
N VAL A 429 -8.78 -1.25 -6.90
CA VAL A 429 -10.10 -0.91 -6.33
C VAL A 429 -10.32 0.60 -6.30
N GLY A 430 -9.31 1.36 -5.86
CA GLY A 430 -9.38 2.81 -5.83
C GLY A 430 -9.64 3.38 -7.23
N TRP A 431 -8.90 2.90 -8.23
CA TRP A 431 -9.10 3.32 -9.62
C TRP A 431 -10.49 2.94 -10.16
N ILE A 432 -10.98 1.72 -9.91
CA ILE A 432 -12.32 1.28 -10.35
C ILE A 432 -13.41 2.23 -9.86
N ILE A 433 -13.36 2.64 -8.59
CA ILE A 433 -14.38 3.52 -8.01
C ILE A 433 -14.27 4.94 -8.57
N ILE A 434 -13.05 5.45 -8.71
CA ILE A 434 -12.79 6.78 -9.30
C ILE A 434 -13.26 6.82 -10.75
N ASP A 435 -12.98 5.80 -11.56
CA ASP A 435 -13.43 5.69 -12.96
C ASP A 435 -14.97 5.73 -13.05
N LEU A 436 -15.66 5.01 -12.16
CA LEU A 436 -17.12 4.92 -12.18
C LEU A 436 -17.85 6.18 -11.69
N ARG A 437 -17.24 6.98 -10.81
CA ARG A 437 -17.93 8.10 -10.14
C ARG A 437 -17.29 9.46 -10.36
N ASN A 438 -16.05 9.48 -10.82
CA ASN A 438 -15.25 10.67 -11.07
C ASN A 438 -15.25 11.63 -9.86
N ARG A 439 -14.99 11.09 -8.66
CA ARG A 439 -15.00 11.80 -7.36
C ARG A 439 -13.86 11.25 -6.47
N PRO A 440 -13.43 11.94 -5.40
CA PRO A 440 -12.44 11.42 -4.45
C PRO A 440 -13.02 10.31 -3.60
N LEU A 441 -12.21 9.28 -3.31
CA LEU A 441 -12.67 8.09 -2.59
C LEU A 441 -13.19 8.41 -1.19
N GLN A 442 -12.56 9.37 -0.49
CA GLN A 442 -12.85 9.68 0.93
C GLN A 442 -14.29 10.15 1.20
N HIS A 443 -15.03 10.42 0.14
CA HIS A 443 -16.38 10.92 0.21
C HIS A 443 -17.39 10.04 -0.56
N ILE A 444 -16.92 8.97 -1.22
CA ILE A 444 -17.77 8.02 -1.96
C ILE A 444 -17.96 6.73 -1.17
N THR A 445 -16.90 6.32 -0.49
CA THR A 445 -16.75 5.06 0.23
C THR A 445 -15.92 5.30 1.47
N ASP A 446 -15.92 4.34 2.38
CA ASP A 446 -15.09 4.34 3.57
C ASP A 446 -13.89 3.41 3.43
N TYR A 447 -12.93 3.59 4.33
CA TYR A 447 -11.69 2.83 4.43
C TYR A 447 -11.92 1.31 4.57
N GLN A 448 -12.90 0.90 5.37
CA GLN A 448 -13.17 -0.52 5.60
C GLN A 448 -13.75 -1.18 4.35
N THR A 449 -14.63 -0.50 3.63
CA THR A 449 -15.18 -0.94 2.35
C THR A 449 -14.07 -1.12 1.32
N LEU A 450 -13.12 -0.18 1.24
CA LEU A 450 -12.00 -0.26 0.31
C LEU A 450 -11.16 -1.53 0.56
N TRP A 451 -10.74 -1.79 1.80
CA TRP A 451 -10.03 -3.04 2.13
C TRP A 451 -10.83 -4.31 1.85
N LYS A 452 -12.13 -4.33 2.15
CA LYS A 452 -13.00 -5.47 1.84
C LYS A 452 -13.08 -5.73 0.33
N LEU A 453 -13.14 -4.68 -0.48
CA LEU A 453 -13.11 -4.80 -1.93
C LEU A 453 -11.75 -5.24 -2.46
N SER A 454 -10.64 -4.85 -1.81
CA SER A 454 -9.29 -5.33 -2.15
C SER A 454 -9.17 -6.84 -1.94
N VAL A 455 -9.65 -7.34 -0.79
CA VAL A 455 -9.71 -8.79 -0.52
C VAL A 455 -10.66 -9.51 -1.47
N ALA A 456 -11.83 -8.93 -1.78
CA ALA A 456 -12.73 -9.50 -2.78
C ALA A 456 -12.10 -9.55 -4.19
N THR A 457 -11.27 -8.56 -4.52
CA THR A 457 -10.54 -8.47 -5.79
C THR A 457 -9.41 -9.48 -5.85
N TYR A 458 -8.71 -9.71 -4.74
CA TYR A 458 -7.73 -10.78 -4.61
C TYR A 458 -8.36 -12.16 -4.89
N HIS A 459 -9.51 -12.43 -4.28
CA HIS A 459 -10.20 -13.73 -4.37
C HIS A 459 -10.93 -13.97 -5.70
N ALA A 460 -11.75 -13.03 -6.16
CA ALA A 460 -12.63 -13.20 -7.32
C ALA A 460 -12.19 -12.42 -8.56
N GLY A 461 -11.13 -11.62 -8.46
CA GLY A 461 -10.63 -10.78 -9.54
C GLY A 461 -11.39 -9.45 -9.69
N ALA A 462 -10.71 -8.50 -10.31
CA ALA A 462 -11.18 -7.11 -10.44
C ALA A 462 -12.46 -6.95 -11.24
N GLU A 463 -12.68 -7.80 -12.25
CA GLU A 463 -13.88 -7.73 -13.07
C GLU A 463 -15.15 -8.08 -12.27
N CYS A 464 -15.05 -9.07 -11.38
CA CYS A 464 -16.13 -9.41 -10.45
C CYS A 464 -16.45 -8.21 -9.53
N THR A 465 -15.41 -7.58 -8.98
CA THR A 465 -15.55 -6.38 -8.13
C THR A 465 -16.13 -5.19 -8.89
N ARG A 466 -15.61 -4.87 -10.08
CA ARG A 466 -16.10 -3.78 -10.94
C ARG A 466 -17.58 -3.96 -11.29
N GLN A 467 -17.99 -5.18 -11.64
CA GLN A 467 -19.40 -5.47 -11.93
C GLN A 467 -20.29 -5.30 -10.69
N ALA A 468 -19.85 -5.77 -9.52
CA ALA A 468 -20.60 -5.62 -8.28
C ALA A 468 -20.79 -4.14 -7.90
N ILE A 469 -19.73 -3.33 -8.01
CA ILE A 469 -19.79 -1.88 -7.78
C ILE A 469 -20.71 -1.22 -8.83
N THR A 470 -20.53 -1.54 -10.11
CA THR A 470 -21.36 -1.00 -11.21
C THR A 470 -22.85 -1.26 -10.98
N ARG A 471 -23.22 -2.48 -10.56
CA ARG A 471 -24.62 -2.83 -10.23
C ARG A 471 -25.14 -2.02 -9.04
N THR A 472 -24.31 -1.85 -8.01
CA THR A 472 -24.65 -1.05 -6.82
C THR A 472 -24.92 0.42 -7.19
N VAL A 473 -24.06 1.00 -8.05
CA VAL A 473 -24.23 2.37 -8.56
C VAL A 473 -25.50 2.49 -9.41
N LYS A 474 -25.77 1.53 -10.30
CA LYS A 474 -26.99 1.50 -11.12
C LYS A 474 -28.27 1.41 -10.28
N GLN A 475 -28.19 0.76 -9.12
CA GLN A 475 -29.29 0.69 -8.14
C GLN A 475 -29.40 1.95 -7.27
N GLN A 476 -28.54 2.96 -7.48
CA GLN A 476 -28.48 4.20 -6.70
C GLN A 476 -28.20 3.97 -5.21
N TYR A 477 -27.57 2.84 -4.84
CA TYR A 477 -27.11 2.60 -3.49
C TYR A 477 -25.73 3.22 -3.24
N ALA A 478 -25.45 3.55 -1.97
CA ALA A 478 -24.14 4.00 -1.55
C ALA A 478 -23.08 2.93 -1.82
N ILE A 479 -21.88 3.35 -2.24
CA ILE A 479 -20.72 2.47 -2.47
C ILE A 479 -20.15 2.12 -1.09
N GLN A 480 -20.76 1.11 -0.51
CA GLN A 480 -20.54 0.63 0.85
C GLN A 480 -20.57 -0.90 0.79
N TRP A 481 -19.69 -1.57 1.54
CA TRP A 481 -19.59 -3.03 1.49
C TRP A 481 -20.94 -3.74 1.70
N THR A 482 -21.76 -3.24 2.62
CA THR A 482 -23.10 -3.77 2.93
C THR A 482 -24.04 -3.84 1.73
N ASN A 483 -23.91 -2.91 0.78
CA ASN A 483 -24.66 -2.88 -0.47
C ASN A 483 -23.96 -3.67 -1.56
N ILE A 484 -22.64 -3.51 -1.71
CA ILE A 484 -21.85 -4.11 -2.80
C ILE A 484 -21.83 -5.64 -2.69
N ARG A 485 -21.71 -6.18 -1.48
CA ARG A 485 -21.63 -7.63 -1.25
C ARG A 485 -22.82 -8.41 -1.81
N ARG A 486 -23.98 -7.77 -1.98
CA ARG A 486 -25.21 -8.38 -2.52
C ARG A 486 -25.22 -8.47 -4.05
N ASN A 487 -24.29 -7.79 -4.71
CA ASN A 487 -24.24 -7.66 -6.17
C ASN A 487 -23.19 -8.56 -6.85
N TYR A 488 -22.48 -9.38 -6.09
CA TYR A 488 -21.65 -10.49 -6.60
C TYR A 488 -22.56 -11.64 -7.08
N VAL A 489 -22.39 -12.09 -8.33
CA VAL A 489 -23.26 -13.09 -8.98
C VAL A 489 -22.46 -14.09 -9.81
N GLY A 490 -23.09 -15.23 -10.16
CA GLY A 490 -22.46 -16.29 -10.94
C GLY A 490 -21.21 -16.83 -10.23
N LYS A 491 -20.13 -16.97 -10.99
CA LYS A 491 -18.80 -17.40 -10.48
C LYS A 491 -18.24 -16.47 -9.38
N CYS A 492 -18.65 -15.20 -9.36
CA CYS A 492 -18.17 -14.24 -8.38
C CYS A 492 -18.81 -14.36 -6.98
N ARG A 493 -19.77 -15.28 -6.77
CA ARG A 493 -20.60 -15.34 -5.55
C ARG A 493 -19.84 -15.70 -4.29
N SER A 494 -18.68 -16.33 -4.39
CA SER A 494 -17.87 -16.71 -3.23
C SER A 494 -17.13 -15.54 -2.58
N ALA A 495 -16.92 -14.41 -3.30
CA ALA A 495 -16.16 -13.27 -2.78
C ALA A 495 -16.67 -12.72 -1.44
N PRO A 496 -17.97 -12.45 -1.23
CA PRO A 496 -18.46 -11.98 0.06
C PRO A 496 -18.17 -12.94 1.22
N ALA A 497 -18.30 -14.25 0.99
CA ALA A 497 -18.04 -15.25 2.02
C ALA A 497 -16.55 -15.31 2.38
N TYR A 498 -15.68 -15.25 1.37
CA TYR A 498 -14.24 -15.18 1.58
C TYR A 498 -13.82 -13.91 2.35
N VAL A 499 -14.39 -12.75 2.02
CA VAL A 499 -14.16 -11.51 2.77
C VAL A 499 -14.60 -11.65 4.22
N ASP A 500 -15.76 -12.27 4.48
CA ASP A 500 -16.24 -12.49 5.85
C ASP A 500 -15.24 -13.38 6.64
N ILE A 501 -14.67 -14.41 6.03
CA ILE A 501 -13.62 -15.26 6.63
C ILE A 501 -12.37 -14.44 6.98
N VAL A 502 -11.88 -13.62 6.05
CA VAL A 502 -10.65 -12.84 6.25
C VAL A 502 -10.83 -11.75 7.32
N PHE A 503 -12.00 -11.13 7.39
CA PHE A 503 -12.26 -10.02 8.34
C PHE A 503 -12.78 -10.48 9.69
N SER A 504 -13.38 -11.66 9.77
CA SER A 504 -14.03 -12.16 10.98
C SER A 504 -13.93 -13.68 11.02
N PRO A 505 -12.71 -14.23 11.17
CA PRO A 505 -12.52 -15.67 11.27
C PRO A 505 -13.18 -16.22 12.54
N ASP A 506 -13.86 -17.36 12.42
CA ASP A 506 -14.49 -18.03 13.55
C ASP A 506 -13.41 -18.60 14.50
N TYR A 507 -13.40 -18.18 15.77
CA TYR A 507 -12.49 -18.72 16.78
C TYR A 507 -13.20 -19.78 17.66
N PRO A 508 -12.56 -20.91 18.01
CA PRO A 508 -11.19 -21.31 17.68
C PRO A 508 -11.04 -22.06 16.34
N ARG A 509 -12.12 -22.28 15.58
CA ARG A 509 -12.10 -23.12 14.37
C ARG A 509 -12.01 -22.28 13.11
N TYR A 510 -10.85 -22.30 12.46
CA TYR A 510 -10.76 -21.75 11.13
C TYR A 510 -11.56 -22.61 10.14
N PRO A 511 -12.38 -22.02 9.26
CA PRO A 511 -13.14 -22.79 8.28
C PRO A 511 -12.21 -23.65 7.40
N PRO A 512 -12.70 -24.80 6.89
CA PRO A 512 -11.97 -25.55 5.88
C PRO A 512 -11.64 -24.65 4.69
N LEU A 513 -10.52 -24.92 4.00
CA LEU A 513 -10.19 -24.24 2.75
C LEU A 513 -11.38 -24.32 1.80
N MET A 514 -11.84 -23.16 1.31
CA MET A 514 -12.92 -23.11 0.32
C MET A 514 -12.40 -23.77 -0.96
N SER A 515 -13.16 -24.72 -1.52
CA SER A 515 -12.74 -25.39 -2.75
C SER A 515 -13.05 -24.54 -3.97
N SER A 516 -12.20 -24.59 -5.00
CA SER A 516 -12.45 -23.90 -6.28
C SER A 516 -13.65 -24.40 -7.08
N ALA A 517 -14.34 -25.46 -6.65
CA ALA A 517 -15.66 -25.77 -7.20
C ALA A 517 -16.70 -24.68 -6.90
N ASP A 518 -16.39 -23.75 -6.00
CA ASP A 518 -17.19 -22.56 -5.65
C ASP A 518 -16.65 -21.24 -6.27
N HIS A 519 -15.65 -21.31 -7.18
CA HIS A 519 -15.03 -20.17 -7.88
C HIS A 519 -15.59 -19.90 -9.29
#